data_AF-A0A363UKP7-F1
#
_entry.id   AF-A0A363UKP7-F1
#
_cell.length_a   1.000
_cell.length_b   1.000
_cell.length_c   1.000
_cell.angle_alpha   90.00
_cell.angle_beta   90.00
_cell.angle_gamma   90.00
#
_symmetry.space_group_name_H-M   'P 1'
#
loop_
_entity.id
_entity.type
_entity.pdbx_description
1 polymer ?
#
loop_
_entity_poly.entity_id
_entity_poly.type
_entity_poly.pdbx_seq_one_letter_code
_entity_poly.pdbx_strand_id
1 'polypeptide(L)'
;MAEVDPDWVNSLEYRYLVAPSLKVCASLAASRNEPWLATDLACMLALYHVISRLLATYSDEWGNLGEASAAHALEKIPDAALAMVMKEAEFAPEVVAECMDAVHRAYAMLREQTVIPDEEPMLNAAWRAMTASDEVSAEALIGAVAGNVVQAIDEWEQHRTQQ
;
A
#
# COMPACT_ATOMS: atom_id res chain seq x y z
N MET A 1 -21.09 3.64 -1.81
CA MET A 1 -20.41 2.40 -1.38
C MET A 1 -19.48 1.99 -2.51
N ALA A 2 -18.18 1.91 -2.26
CA ALA A 2 -17.24 1.39 -3.27
C ALA A 2 -17.36 -0.13 -3.25
N GLU A 3 -17.94 -0.70 -4.29
CA GLU A 3 -18.08 -2.13 -4.50
C GLU A 3 -16.72 -2.68 -4.92
N VAL A 4 -15.95 -3.29 -4.02
CA VAL A 4 -14.62 -3.83 -4.36
C VAL A 4 -14.78 -5.08 -5.22
N ASP A 5 -14.55 -4.96 -6.52
CA ASP A 5 -14.55 -6.09 -7.45
C ASP A 5 -13.14 -6.70 -7.54
N PRO A 6 -12.96 -8.00 -7.21
CA PRO A 6 -11.69 -8.68 -7.37
C PRO A 6 -11.19 -8.77 -8.82
N ASP A 7 -12.03 -8.52 -9.83
CA ASP A 7 -11.65 -8.48 -11.26
C ASP A 7 -11.01 -7.15 -11.68
N TRP A 8 -10.87 -6.17 -10.77
CA TRP A 8 -10.30 -4.85 -11.09
C TRP A 8 -8.78 -4.83 -11.29
N VAL A 9 -8.08 -5.86 -10.85
CA VAL A 9 -6.62 -5.92 -10.96
C VAL A 9 -6.27 -6.96 -12.02
N ASN A 10 -5.77 -6.52 -13.17
CA ASN A 10 -5.28 -7.47 -14.15
C ASN A 10 -4.02 -8.20 -13.59
N SER A 11 -3.66 -9.34 -14.16
CA SER A 11 -2.54 -10.15 -13.63
C SER A 11 -1.18 -9.43 -13.63
N LEU A 12 -1.00 -8.43 -14.49
CA LEU A 12 0.20 -7.59 -14.56
C LEU A 12 0.21 -6.56 -13.43
N GLU A 13 -0.87 -5.80 -13.25
CA GLU A 13 -1.04 -4.82 -12.18
C GLU A 13 -0.90 -5.47 -10.81
N TYR A 14 -1.49 -6.66 -10.65
CA TYR A 14 -1.35 -7.42 -9.43
C TYR A 14 0.12 -7.79 -9.16
N ARG A 15 0.81 -8.29 -10.19
CA ARG A 15 2.21 -8.72 -10.08
C ARG A 15 3.16 -7.58 -9.72
N TYR A 16 2.95 -6.38 -10.25
CA TYR A 16 3.88 -5.27 -10.07
C TYR A 16 3.50 -4.32 -8.93
N LEU A 17 2.22 -4.14 -8.63
CA LEU A 17 1.77 -3.16 -7.66
C LEU A 17 1.40 -3.81 -6.33
N VAL A 18 0.64 -4.91 -6.38
CA VAL A 18 -0.03 -5.48 -5.22
C VAL A 18 0.81 -6.56 -4.55
N ALA A 19 1.23 -7.59 -5.29
CA ALA A 19 1.94 -8.75 -4.76
C ALA A 19 3.24 -8.42 -3.99
N PRO A 20 4.20 -7.64 -4.54
CA PRO A 20 5.44 -7.34 -3.81
C PRO A 20 5.17 -6.46 -2.59
N SER A 21 4.28 -5.48 -2.71
CA SER A 21 3.88 -4.59 -1.62
C SER A 21 3.25 -5.36 -0.47
N LEU A 22 2.35 -6.30 -0.77
CA LEU A 22 1.73 -7.18 0.23
C LEU A 22 2.74 -8.06 0.92
N LYS A 23 3.61 -8.74 0.16
CA LYS A 23 4.63 -9.63 0.71
C LYS A 23 5.50 -8.88 1.73
N VAL A 24 5.97 -7.69 1.35
CA VAL A 24 6.80 -6.84 2.19
C VAL A 24 6.03 -6.37 3.43
N CYS A 25 4.84 -5.79 3.27
CA CYS A 25 4.09 -5.24 4.40
C CYS A 25 3.64 -6.33 5.38
N ALA A 26 3.24 -7.50 4.88
CA ALA A 26 2.92 -8.65 5.72
C ALA A 26 4.14 -9.15 6.50
N SER A 27 5.34 -9.15 5.89
CA SER A 27 6.58 -9.49 6.57
C SER A 27 6.93 -8.48 7.67
N LEU A 28 6.69 -7.19 7.42
CA LEU A 28 6.88 -6.13 8.41
C LEU A 28 5.91 -6.28 9.60
N ALA A 29 4.62 -6.50 9.35
CA ALA A 29 3.63 -6.75 10.41
C ALA A 29 4.02 -7.98 11.25
N ALA A 30 4.42 -9.08 10.60
CA ALA A 30 4.91 -10.26 11.29
C ALA A 30 6.15 -9.97 12.18
N SER A 31 7.07 -9.11 11.71
CA SER A 31 8.24 -8.70 12.50
C SER A 31 7.89 -7.87 13.75
N ARG A 32 6.69 -7.28 13.76
CA ARG A 32 6.11 -6.52 14.88
C ARG A 32 5.28 -7.39 15.81
N ASN A 33 5.28 -8.71 15.61
CA ASN A 33 4.46 -9.71 16.32
C ASN A 33 2.95 -9.63 16.04
N GLU A 34 2.57 -9.04 14.91
CA GLU A 34 1.16 -9.03 14.48
C GLU A 34 0.86 -10.29 13.66
N PRO A 35 -0.18 -11.07 14.03
CA PRO A 35 -0.51 -12.33 13.35
C PRO A 35 -1.07 -12.11 11.94
N TRP A 36 -1.65 -10.94 11.68
CA TRP A 36 -2.25 -10.58 10.41
C TRP A 36 -1.86 -9.16 10.03
N LEU A 37 -1.60 -8.90 8.75
CA LEU A 37 -1.37 -7.53 8.27
C LEU A 37 -2.56 -6.61 8.61
N ALA A 38 -3.78 -7.14 8.56
CA ALA A 38 -5.00 -6.40 8.89
C ALA A 38 -5.05 -5.86 10.33
N THR A 39 -4.27 -6.43 11.27
CA THR A 39 -4.24 -5.98 12.67
C THR A 39 -3.19 -4.92 12.95
N ASP A 40 -2.28 -4.65 12.01
CA ASP A 40 -1.25 -3.62 12.11
C ASP A 40 -1.65 -2.38 11.29
N LEU A 41 -2.20 -1.35 11.95
CA LEU A 41 -2.64 -0.13 11.27
C LEU A 41 -1.48 0.59 10.56
N ALA A 42 -0.29 0.65 11.16
CA ALA A 42 0.87 1.31 10.56
C ALA A 42 1.31 0.59 9.28
N CYS A 43 1.33 -0.75 9.29
CA CYS A 43 1.63 -1.53 8.09
C CYS A 43 0.50 -1.47 7.04
N MET A 44 -0.79 -1.37 7.44
CA MET A 44 -1.90 -1.14 6.51
C MET A 44 -1.78 0.22 5.81
N LEU A 45 -1.39 1.26 6.55
CA LEU A 45 -1.11 2.60 5.99
C LEU A 45 0.11 2.59 5.07
N ALA A 46 1.17 1.88 5.44
CA ALA A 46 2.36 1.71 4.60
C ALA A 46 2.02 0.97 3.29
N LEU A 47 1.21 -0.09 3.36
CA LEU A 47 0.73 -0.81 2.18
C LEU A 47 -0.04 0.12 1.23
N TYR A 48 -1.00 0.86 1.78
CA TYR A 48 -1.80 1.81 1.01
C TYR A 48 -0.91 2.87 0.34
N HIS A 49 0.06 3.41 1.08
CA HIS A 49 1.02 4.39 0.58
C HIS A 49 1.83 3.84 -0.58
N VAL A 50 2.50 2.69 -0.37
CA VAL A 50 3.38 2.07 -1.37
C VAL A 50 2.63 1.78 -2.66
N ILE A 51 1.44 1.15 -2.57
CA ILE A 51 0.64 0.82 -3.75
C ILE A 51 0.21 2.10 -4.48
N SER A 52 -0.27 3.11 -3.74
CA SER A 52 -0.69 4.39 -4.34
C SER A 52 0.46 5.09 -5.07
N ARG A 53 1.67 5.05 -4.53
CA ARG A 53 2.85 5.66 -5.13
C ARG A 53 3.38 4.86 -6.33
N LEU A 54 3.45 3.54 -6.24
CA LEU A 54 3.82 2.68 -7.37
C LEU A 54 2.79 2.79 -8.50
N LEU A 55 1.51 2.90 -8.18
CA LEU A 55 0.45 3.10 -9.15
C LEU A 55 0.61 4.41 -9.93
N ALA A 56 1.04 5.49 -9.27
CA ALA A 56 1.34 6.75 -9.94
C ALA A 56 2.45 6.55 -10.99
N THR A 57 3.56 5.91 -10.59
CA THR A 57 4.66 5.58 -11.51
C THR A 57 4.23 4.67 -12.66
N TYR A 58 3.45 3.62 -12.36
CA TYR A 58 2.86 2.72 -13.36
C TYR A 58 1.99 3.48 -14.37
N SER A 59 1.15 4.39 -13.89
CA SER A 59 0.22 5.13 -14.74
C SER A 59 0.96 6.09 -15.66
N ASP A 60 2.03 6.73 -15.16
CA ASP A 60 2.88 7.62 -15.95
C ASP A 60 3.66 6.87 -17.05
N GLU A 61 4.19 5.68 -16.74
CA GLU A 61 5.04 4.92 -17.68
C GLU A 61 4.25 4.01 -18.62
N TRP A 62 3.25 3.28 -18.13
CA TRP A 62 2.51 2.26 -18.88
C TRP A 62 1.09 2.66 -19.28
N GLY A 63 0.49 3.67 -18.63
CA GLY A 63 -0.79 4.24 -19.07
C GLY A 63 -0.74 4.76 -20.52
N ASN A 64 0.47 5.11 -21.00
CA ASN A 64 0.72 5.55 -22.37
C ASN A 64 0.94 4.41 -23.39
N LEU A 65 1.07 3.16 -22.94
CA LEU A 65 1.34 1.99 -23.80
C LEU A 65 0.07 1.22 -24.21
N GLY A 66 -1.11 1.59 -23.68
CA GLY A 66 -2.40 1.06 -24.12
C GLY A 66 -2.78 -0.33 -23.61
N GLU A 67 -1.97 -0.94 -22.75
CA GLU A 67 -2.23 -2.25 -22.11
C GLU A 67 -2.74 -2.15 -20.66
N ALA A 68 -2.86 -0.94 -20.12
CA ALA A 68 -3.33 -0.70 -18.76
C ALA A 68 -4.86 -0.87 -18.65
N SER A 69 -5.33 -1.27 -17.47
CA SER A 69 -6.75 -1.19 -17.12
C SER A 69 -7.25 0.25 -17.24
N ALA A 70 -8.57 0.42 -17.36
CA ALA A 70 -9.16 1.75 -17.41
C ALA A 70 -8.81 2.56 -16.14
N ALA A 71 -8.58 3.87 -16.29
CA ALA A 71 -8.10 4.73 -15.20
C ALA A 71 -8.92 4.61 -13.89
N HIS A 72 -10.25 4.50 -14.00
CA HIS A 72 -11.12 4.33 -12.84
C HIS A 72 -10.94 2.99 -12.10
N ALA A 73 -10.51 1.93 -12.79
CA ALA A 73 -10.18 0.64 -12.17
C ALA A 73 -8.80 0.71 -11.50
N LEU A 74 -7.83 1.36 -12.15
CA LEU A 74 -6.51 1.61 -11.59
C LEU A 74 -6.56 2.37 -10.25
N GLU A 75 -7.36 3.44 -10.18
CA GLU A 75 -7.58 4.23 -8.95
C GLU A 75 -8.10 3.40 -7.78
N LYS A 76 -8.70 2.23 -8.03
CA LYS A 76 -9.24 1.34 -7.00
C LYS A 76 -8.26 0.28 -6.52
N ILE A 77 -7.11 0.11 -7.15
CA ILE A 77 -6.12 -0.90 -6.78
C ILE A 77 -5.68 -0.80 -5.30
N PRO A 78 -5.34 0.39 -4.74
CA PRO A 78 -4.98 0.50 -3.33
C PRO A 78 -6.10 0.03 -2.40
N ASP A 79 -7.34 0.42 -2.71
CA ASP A 79 -8.52 0.04 -1.91
C ASP A 79 -8.80 -1.46 -2.01
N ALA A 80 -8.69 -2.04 -3.22
CA ALA A 80 -8.88 -3.46 -3.45
C ALA A 80 -7.84 -4.30 -2.71
N ALA A 81 -6.59 -3.85 -2.65
CA ALA A 81 -5.54 -4.52 -1.90
C ALA A 81 -5.82 -4.53 -0.39
N LEU A 82 -6.25 -3.40 0.19
CA LEU A 82 -6.64 -3.34 1.60
C LEU A 82 -7.84 -4.23 1.91
N ALA A 83 -8.88 -4.18 1.08
CA ALA A 83 -10.07 -5.02 1.24
C ALA A 83 -9.72 -6.52 1.13
N MET A 84 -8.79 -6.89 0.24
CA MET A 84 -8.30 -8.26 0.13
C MET A 84 -7.60 -8.71 1.42
N VAL A 85 -6.76 -7.86 2.02
CA VAL A 85 -6.09 -8.15 3.30
C VAL A 85 -7.10 -8.33 4.44
N MET A 86 -8.09 -7.45 4.54
CA MET A 86 -9.12 -7.56 5.59
C MET A 86 -10.01 -8.80 5.39
N LYS A 87 -10.34 -9.14 4.14
CA LYS A 87 -11.10 -10.34 3.80
C LYS A 87 -10.33 -11.62 4.15
N GLU A 88 -9.03 -11.66 3.88
CA GLU A 88 -8.15 -12.78 4.26
C GLU A 88 -8.08 -12.95 5.79
N ALA A 89 -8.16 -11.85 6.54
CA ALA A 89 -8.27 -11.86 8.00
C ALA A 89 -9.71 -12.13 8.52
N GLU A 90 -10.62 -12.56 7.64
CA GLU A 90 -12.03 -12.90 7.94
C GLU A 90 -12.87 -11.76 8.53
N PHE A 91 -12.56 -10.50 8.18
CA PHE A 91 -13.37 -9.36 8.62
C PHE A 91 -14.76 -9.41 7.97
N ALA A 92 -15.80 -9.08 8.74
CA ALA A 92 -17.15 -8.95 8.22
C ALA A 92 -17.24 -7.78 7.20
N PRO A 93 -18.05 -7.87 6.14
CA PRO A 93 -18.12 -6.83 5.09
C PRO A 93 -18.39 -5.42 5.63
N GLU A 94 -19.24 -5.29 6.64
CA GLU A 94 -19.53 -4.03 7.33
C GLU A 94 -18.30 -3.45 8.04
N VAL A 95 -17.47 -4.30 8.65
CA VAL A 95 -16.23 -3.89 9.32
C VAL A 95 -15.18 -3.49 8.29
N VAL A 96 -15.11 -4.18 7.14
CA VAL A 96 -14.21 -3.80 6.04
C VAL A 96 -14.45 -2.35 5.62
N ALA A 97 -15.72 -1.96 5.43
CA ALA A 97 -16.05 -0.59 5.05
C ALA A 97 -15.62 0.44 6.10
N GLU A 98 -15.87 0.18 7.38
CA GLU A 98 -15.46 1.07 8.47
C GLU A 98 -13.94 1.19 8.61
N CYS A 99 -13.22 0.07 8.48
CA CYS A 99 -11.76 0.04 8.50
C CYS A 99 -11.17 0.79 7.30
N MET A 100 -11.74 0.63 6.10
CA MET A 100 -11.32 1.37 4.91
C MET A 100 -11.46 2.88 5.12
N ASP A 101 -12.61 3.34 5.60
CA ASP A 101 -12.82 4.76 5.94
C ASP A 101 -11.83 5.27 6.99
N ALA A 102 -11.51 4.44 7.99
CA ALA A 102 -10.53 4.78 9.01
C ALA A 102 -9.11 4.90 8.44
N VAL A 103 -8.69 3.98 7.57
CA VAL A 103 -7.39 4.02 6.89
C VAL A 103 -7.28 5.26 6.01
N HIS A 104 -8.30 5.58 5.22
CA HIS A 104 -8.30 6.79 4.37
C HIS A 104 -8.17 8.07 5.19
N ARG A 105 -8.94 8.20 6.27
CA ARG A 105 -8.86 9.37 7.16
C ARG A 105 -7.50 9.48 7.83
N ALA A 106 -6.97 8.37 8.34
CA ALA A 106 -5.65 8.34 8.97
C ALA A 106 -4.55 8.70 7.97
N TYR A 107 -4.60 8.15 6.76
CA TYR A 107 -3.65 8.44 5.70
C TYR A 107 -3.67 9.92 5.29
N ALA A 108 -4.85 10.50 5.08
CA ALA A 108 -4.99 11.93 4.77
C ALA A 108 -4.42 12.81 5.88
N MET A 109 -4.75 12.52 7.15
CA MET A 109 -4.23 13.23 8.31
C MET A 109 -2.70 13.16 8.41
N LEU A 110 -2.11 11.99 8.19
CA LEU A 110 -0.65 11.79 8.27
C LEU A 110 0.08 12.50 7.13
N ARG A 111 -0.53 12.58 5.93
CA ARG A 111 -0.03 13.36 4.80
C ARG A 111 -0.09 14.86 5.09
N GLU A 112 -1.21 15.37 5.61
CA GLU A 112 -1.37 16.77 5.99
C GLU A 112 -0.34 17.20 7.05
N GLN A 113 0.01 16.30 7.97
CA GLN A 113 1.01 16.52 9.00
C GLN A 113 2.44 16.20 8.54
N THR A 114 2.65 15.88 7.26
CA THR A 114 3.97 15.56 6.67
C THR A 114 4.69 14.39 7.35
N VAL A 115 3.95 13.49 8.01
CA VAL A 115 4.49 12.26 8.63
C VAL A 115 4.85 11.25 7.54
N ILE A 116 3.95 11.12 6.56
CA ILE A 116 4.19 10.34 5.35
C ILE A 116 4.58 11.32 4.23
N PRO A 117 5.72 11.15 3.56
CA PRO A 117 6.19 12.08 2.56
C PRO A 117 5.32 12.05 1.29
N ASP A 118 5.36 13.15 0.55
CA ASP A 118 4.67 13.28 -0.74
C ASP A 118 5.39 12.55 -1.87
N GLU A 119 6.71 12.52 -1.82
CA GLU A 119 7.60 11.96 -2.83
C GLU A 119 8.38 10.76 -2.29
N GLU A 120 8.50 9.73 -3.13
CA GLU A 120 9.19 8.48 -2.78
C GLU A 120 10.16 8.08 -3.90
N PRO A 121 11.35 8.70 -3.98
CA PRO A 121 12.32 8.40 -5.03
C PRO A 121 12.80 6.93 -4.99
N MET A 122 12.76 6.30 -3.81
CA MET A 122 13.07 4.89 -3.64
C MET A 122 12.05 3.97 -4.32
N LEU A 123 10.77 4.36 -4.38
CA LEU A 123 9.75 3.58 -5.11
C LEU A 123 9.93 3.67 -6.63
N ASN A 124 10.43 4.80 -7.15
CA ASN A 124 10.82 4.88 -8.56
C ASN A 124 12.01 3.94 -8.87
N ALA A 125 12.96 3.81 -7.95
CA ALA A 125 14.04 2.83 -8.07
C ALA A 125 13.52 1.39 -7.97
N ALA A 126 12.57 1.12 -7.06
CA ALA A 126 11.92 -0.18 -6.93
C ALA A 126 11.20 -0.57 -8.21
N TRP A 127 10.45 0.36 -8.81
CA TRP A 127 9.77 0.18 -10.09
C TRP A 127 10.76 -0.25 -11.19
N ARG A 128 11.87 0.48 -11.32
CA ARG A 128 12.94 0.12 -12.29
C ARG A 128 13.50 -1.27 -12.05
N ALA A 129 13.77 -1.64 -10.80
CA ALA A 129 14.23 -2.98 -10.45
C ALA A 129 13.21 -4.05 -10.84
N MET A 130 11.91 -3.82 -10.59
CA MET A 130 10.84 -4.75 -11.00
C MET A 130 10.77 -4.92 -12.52
N THR A 131 10.85 -3.83 -13.28
CA THR A 131 10.83 -3.89 -14.76
C THR A 131 12.08 -4.54 -15.35
N ALA A 132 13.19 -4.56 -14.60
CA ALA A 132 14.42 -5.27 -14.93
C ALA A 132 14.45 -6.73 -14.44
N SER A 133 13.34 -7.23 -13.87
CA SER A 133 13.22 -8.56 -13.27
C SER A 133 14.18 -8.81 -12.08
N ASP A 134 14.59 -7.75 -11.39
CA ASP A 134 15.35 -7.82 -10.14
C ASP A 134 14.40 -7.72 -8.94
N GLU A 135 13.69 -8.82 -8.68
CA GLU A 135 12.70 -8.92 -7.60
C GLU A 135 13.30 -8.68 -6.22
N VAL A 136 14.55 -9.11 -6.00
CA VAL A 136 15.23 -8.96 -4.69
C VAL A 136 15.47 -7.49 -4.38
N SER A 137 16.02 -6.74 -5.34
CA SER A 137 16.24 -5.30 -5.15
C SER A 137 14.92 -4.54 -5.05
N ALA A 138 13.92 -4.92 -5.82
CA ALA A 138 12.59 -4.32 -5.75
C ALA A 138 11.95 -4.49 -4.37
N GLU A 139 11.92 -5.72 -3.84
CA GLU A 139 11.37 -6.01 -2.51
C GLU A 139 12.16 -5.30 -1.41
N ALA A 140 13.49 -5.22 -1.51
CA ALA A 140 14.31 -4.50 -0.54
C ALA A 140 13.99 -2.99 -0.52
N LEU A 141 13.81 -2.37 -1.69
CA LEU A 141 13.48 -0.95 -1.81
C LEU A 141 12.06 -0.65 -1.33
N ILE A 142 11.09 -1.50 -1.69
CA ILE A 142 9.71 -1.42 -1.17
C ILE A 142 9.71 -1.59 0.34
N GLY A 143 10.50 -2.53 0.87
CA GLY A 143 10.67 -2.77 2.31
C GLY A 143 11.26 -1.59 3.06
N ALA A 144 12.25 -0.93 2.49
CA ALA A 144 12.81 0.28 3.08
C ALA A 144 11.78 1.41 3.15
N VAL A 145 11.00 1.63 2.09
CA VAL A 145 9.95 2.66 2.08
C VAL A 145 8.84 2.34 3.07
N ALA A 146 8.31 1.11 3.03
CA ALA A 146 7.26 0.68 3.95
C ALA A 146 7.74 0.76 5.41
N GLY A 147 8.98 0.33 5.69
CA GLY A 147 9.58 0.43 7.02
C GLY A 147 9.75 1.87 7.49
N ASN A 148 10.18 2.79 6.62
CA ASN A 148 10.29 4.21 6.95
C ASN A 148 8.92 4.82 7.28
N VAL A 149 7.87 4.47 6.53
CA VAL A 149 6.50 4.93 6.80
C VAL A 149 6.01 4.43 8.16
N VAL A 150 6.18 3.14 8.44
CA VAL A 150 5.80 2.55 9.74
C VAL A 150 6.54 3.24 10.88
N GLN A 151 7.87 3.41 10.75
CA GLN A 151 8.67 4.08 11.77
C GLN A 151 8.22 5.53 11.99
N ALA A 152 7.96 6.28 10.92
CA ALA A 152 7.50 7.67 11.02
C ALA A 152 6.14 7.78 11.75
N ILE A 153 5.23 6.83 11.50
CA ILE A 153 3.95 6.74 12.19
C ILE A 153 4.16 6.44 13.68
N ASP A 154 4.97 5.43 14.01
CA ASP A 154 5.26 5.05 15.40
C ASP A 154 5.88 6.23 16.18
N GLU A 155 6.85 6.93 15.57
CA GLU A 155 7.48 8.11 16.17
C GLU A 155 6.45 9.23 16.38
N TRP A 156 5.59 9.49 15.40
CA TRP A 156 4.54 10.49 15.52
C TRP A 156 3.53 10.17 16.64
N GLU A 157 3.08 8.92 16.76
CA GLU A 157 2.17 8.48 17.81
C GLU A 157 2.77 8.65 19.22
N GLN A 158 4.07 8.35 19.37
CA GLN A 158 4.78 8.52 20.63
C GLN A 158 4.84 9.99 21.05
N HIS A 159 5.16 10.90 20.13
CA HIS A 159 5.21 12.34 20.43
C HIS A 159 3.84 12.90 20.81
N ARG A 160 2.78 12.44 20.14
CA ARG A 160 1.41 12.88 20.42
C ARG A 160 0.91 12.42 21.78
N THR A 161 1.31 11.23 22.23
CA THR A 161 0.87 10.66 23.52
C THR A 161 1.61 11.29 24.72
N GLN A 162 2.72 11.98 24.47
CA GLN A 162 3.51 12.68 25.49
C GLN A 162 3.07 14.15 25.71
N GLN A 163 2.13 14.67 24.92
CA GLN A 163 1.56 16.02 25.04
C GLN A 163 0.23 16.00 25.79
#